data_AF-C6X7Q7-F1
#
_entry.id   AF-C6X7Q7-F1
#
_cell.length_a   1.000
_cell.length_b   1.000
_cell.length_c   1.000
_cell.angle_alpha   90.00
_cell.angle_beta   90.00
_cell.angle_gamma   90.00
#
_symmetry.space_group_name_H-M   'P 1'
#
loop_
_entity.id
_entity.type
_entity.pdbx_description
1 polymer ?
#
loop_
_entity_poly.entity_id
_entity_poly.type
_entity_poly.pdbx_seq_one_letter_code
_entity_poly.pdbx_strand_id
1 'polypeptide(L)'
;MEILNSSWLLRMLDSSAKKPADKLLSLFSCLETWLGAPGIREQFVSEFKAEHMLNQQCPALAARLTELASQARIAKPDVFVAQVLILLQGALTEEVRNPGLGALNAARIAAKAILEDAVKRPKLKSTWTYWSGGAVAGVLIAMGGYLVGSQIAVEASADYQAAYNRAMLETSPISPDLLAKVMALQAEIDSGHCPAPQLFAMPQDQAAAYMNTITYRASMHPLQDSERLTKFLVWYKQNREWECYFPPSNGHTAVSWVPTGKQYGY
;
A
#
# COMPACT_ATOMS: atom_id res chain seq x y z
N MET A 1 9.62 12.07 -20.18
CA MET A 1 8.84 12.62 -19.04
C MET A 1 8.60 14.11 -19.24
N GLU A 2 8.28 14.54 -20.46
CA GLU A 2 7.93 15.94 -20.71
C GLU A 2 6.51 16.24 -20.23
N ILE A 3 5.63 15.23 -20.21
CA ILE A 3 4.23 15.35 -19.74
C ILE A 3 4.13 15.80 -18.28
N LEU A 4 4.85 15.15 -17.35
CA LEU A 4 4.74 15.44 -15.91
C LEU A 4 5.47 16.73 -15.48
N ASN A 5 6.44 17.19 -16.27
CA ASN A 5 7.09 18.50 -16.09
C ASN A 5 6.50 19.59 -17.00
N SER A 6 5.42 19.29 -17.72
CA SER A 6 4.87 20.24 -18.68
C SER A 6 4.40 21.51 -17.96
N SER A 7 4.73 22.67 -18.53
CA SER A 7 4.25 23.97 -18.05
C SER A 7 2.72 24.05 -18.01
N TRP A 8 2.07 23.22 -18.82
CA TRP A 8 0.63 23.08 -18.88
C TRP A 8 0.05 22.35 -17.66
N LEU A 9 0.66 21.25 -17.19
CA LEU A 9 0.24 20.56 -15.96
C LEU A 9 0.35 21.50 -14.75
N LEU A 10 1.44 22.26 -14.66
CA LEU A 10 1.65 23.24 -13.59
C LEU A 10 0.58 24.35 -13.61
N ARG A 11 0.22 24.86 -14.80
CA ARG A 11 -0.85 25.85 -14.94
C ARG A 11 -2.22 25.27 -14.60
N MET A 12 -2.52 24.03 -14.99
CA MET A 12 -3.78 23.42 -14.63
C MET A 12 -3.91 23.27 -13.11
N LEU A 13 -2.85 22.79 -12.45
CA LEU A 13 -2.77 22.67 -11.00
C LEU A 13 -2.99 24.03 -10.31
N ASP A 14 -2.49 25.11 -10.88
CA ASP A 14 -2.69 26.45 -10.34
C ASP A 14 -4.13 26.93 -10.47
N SER A 15 -4.84 26.50 -11.51
CA SER A 15 -6.23 26.87 -11.82
C SER A 15 -7.28 25.95 -11.19
N SER A 16 -6.90 24.78 -10.70
CA SER A 16 -7.82 23.70 -10.32
C SER A 16 -8.63 23.97 -9.05
N ALA A 17 -8.12 24.75 -8.11
CA ALA A 17 -8.78 25.05 -6.84
C ALA A 17 -8.37 26.41 -6.25
N LYS A 18 -9.16 26.95 -5.32
CA LYS A 18 -8.85 28.23 -4.64
C LYS A 18 -7.89 28.05 -3.46
N LYS A 19 -7.98 26.95 -2.72
CA LYS A 19 -7.13 26.68 -1.55
C LYS A 19 -5.89 25.89 -1.97
N PRO A 20 -4.70 26.22 -1.44
CA PRO A 20 -3.46 25.51 -1.79
C PRO A 20 -3.50 24.02 -1.41
N ALA A 21 -4.15 23.70 -0.28
CA ALA A 21 -4.41 22.31 0.16
C ALA A 21 -5.23 21.51 -0.87
N ASP A 22 -6.28 22.12 -1.44
CA ASP A 22 -7.13 21.47 -2.43
C ASP A 22 -6.41 21.34 -3.79
N LYS A 23 -5.54 22.32 -4.13
CA LYS A 23 -4.69 22.24 -5.33
C LYS A 23 -3.78 21.00 -5.28
N LEU A 24 -3.16 20.71 -4.13
CA LEU A 24 -2.32 19.51 -3.97
C LEU A 24 -3.08 18.21 -4.28
N LEU A 25 -4.32 18.11 -3.82
CA LEU A 25 -5.16 16.92 -4.07
C LEU A 25 -5.69 16.87 -5.50
N SER A 26 -5.92 18.02 -6.13
CA SER A 26 -6.42 18.08 -7.51
C SER A 26 -5.44 17.50 -8.53
N LEU A 27 -4.14 17.43 -8.21
CA LEU A 27 -3.11 16.82 -9.06
C LEU A 27 -3.52 15.44 -9.57
N PHE A 28 -4.03 14.59 -8.68
CA PHE A 28 -4.45 13.23 -9.01
C PHE A 28 -5.62 13.21 -10.00
N SER A 29 -6.62 14.06 -9.78
CA SER A 29 -7.79 14.17 -10.68
C SER A 29 -7.44 14.80 -12.03
N CYS A 30 -6.52 15.78 -12.04
CA CYS A 30 -5.99 16.36 -13.27
C CYS A 30 -5.29 15.29 -14.12
N LEU A 31 -4.45 14.45 -13.50
CA LEU A 31 -3.75 13.37 -14.17
C LEU A 31 -4.69 12.24 -14.61
N GLU A 32 -5.72 11.95 -13.82
CA GLU A 32 -6.75 10.97 -14.19
C GLU A 32 -7.52 11.40 -15.44
N THR A 33 -7.94 12.67 -15.48
CA THR A 33 -8.57 13.28 -16.67
C THR A 33 -7.65 13.24 -17.88
N TRP A 34 -6.35 13.43 -17.66
CA TRP A 34 -5.34 13.39 -18.71
C TRP A 34 -5.07 12.00 -19.27
N LEU A 35 -4.96 11.01 -18.40
CA LEU A 35 -4.82 9.62 -18.82
C LEU A 35 -6.09 9.08 -19.49
N GLY A 36 -7.25 9.67 -19.19
CA GLY A 36 -8.50 9.40 -19.90
C GLY A 36 -8.62 10.05 -21.29
N ALA A 37 -7.73 10.99 -21.65
CA ALA A 37 -7.80 11.68 -22.92
C ALA A 37 -7.17 10.85 -24.06
N PRO A 38 -7.84 10.77 -25.23
CA PRO A 38 -7.32 9.99 -26.37
C PRO A 38 -6.00 10.58 -26.89
N GLY A 39 -5.00 9.73 -27.14
CA GLY A 39 -3.68 10.13 -27.65
C GLY A 39 -2.66 10.50 -26.56
N ILE A 40 -3.11 11.01 -25.41
CA ILE A 40 -2.23 11.37 -24.28
C ILE A 40 -1.75 10.12 -23.56
N ARG A 41 -2.64 9.13 -23.42
CA ARG A 41 -2.34 7.88 -22.71
C ARG A 41 -1.22 7.08 -23.39
N GLU A 42 -1.27 6.96 -24.71
CA GLU A 42 -0.28 6.21 -25.49
C GLU A 42 1.11 6.87 -25.40
N GLN A 43 1.15 8.21 -25.48
CA GLN A 43 2.37 8.98 -25.25
C GLN A 43 2.88 8.78 -23.82
N PHE A 44 1.99 8.85 -22.82
CA PHE A 44 2.34 8.66 -21.42
C PHE A 44 2.93 7.28 -21.15
N VAL A 45 2.31 6.21 -21.64
CA VAL A 45 2.79 4.83 -21.49
C VAL A 45 4.17 4.65 -22.12
N SER A 46 4.44 5.30 -23.26
CA SER A 46 5.74 5.21 -23.93
C SER A 46 6.87 5.95 -23.20
N GLU A 47 6.54 7.04 -22.50
CA GLU A 47 7.51 7.88 -21.79
C GLU A 47 7.69 7.52 -20.31
N PHE A 48 6.69 6.90 -19.70
CA PHE A 48 6.66 6.63 -18.27
C PHE A 48 7.54 5.42 -17.93
N LYS A 49 8.63 5.69 -17.20
CA LYS A 49 9.54 4.67 -16.68
C LYS A 49 9.36 4.54 -15.18
N ALA A 50 8.63 3.51 -14.75
CA ALA A 50 8.28 3.26 -13.34
C ALA A 50 9.50 3.03 -12.42
N GLU A 51 10.66 2.70 -13.00
CA GLU A 51 11.90 2.35 -12.29
C GLU A 51 12.58 3.54 -11.61
N HIS A 52 12.26 4.76 -12.05
CA HIS A 52 12.89 5.97 -11.55
C HIS A 52 11.94 6.75 -10.63
N MET A 53 12.49 7.34 -9.58
CA MET A 53 11.69 8.10 -8.60
C MET A 53 11.20 9.42 -9.22
N LEU A 54 9.90 9.70 -9.15
CA LEU A 54 9.30 10.92 -9.69
C LEU A 54 9.93 12.20 -9.12
N ASN A 55 10.35 12.17 -7.85
CA ASN A 55 11.02 13.31 -7.22
C ASN A 55 12.33 13.71 -7.92
N GLN A 56 13.05 12.76 -8.50
CA GLN A 56 14.28 13.02 -9.24
C GLN A 56 14.02 13.38 -10.70
N GLN A 57 12.98 12.81 -11.31
CA GLN A 57 12.66 13.03 -12.72
C GLN A 57 11.86 14.32 -12.97
N CYS A 58 11.11 14.77 -11.97
CA CYS A 58 10.21 15.91 -12.09
C CYS A 58 10.49 17.00 -11.03
N PRO A 59 11.67 17.63 -11.06
CA PRO A 59 12.07 18.62 -10.06
C PRO A 59 11.18 19.87 -10.07
N ALA A 60 10.67 20.28 -11.24
CA ALA A 60 9.77 21.43 -11.37
C ALA A 60 8.41 21.17 -10.69
N LEU A 61 7.87 19.95 -10.87
CA LEU A 61 6.64 19.53 -10.21
C LEU A 61 6.85 19.43 -8.70
N ALA A 62 7.94 18.79 -8.24
CA ALA A 62 8.27 18.68 -6.83
C ALA A 62 8.39 20.07 -6.17
N ALA A 63 9.13 20.99 -6.78
CA ALA A 63 9.28 22.36 -6.28
C ALA A 63 7.93 23.10 -6.16
N ARG A 64 7.07 22.97 -7.18
CA ARG A 64 5.74 23.61 -7.14
C ARG A 64 4.85 23.02 -6.05
N LEU A 65 4.87 21.70 -5.87
CA LEU A 65 4.12 21.04 -4.81
C LEU A 65 4.64 21.45 -3.42
N THR A 66 5.95 21.62 -3.25
CA THR A 66 6.54 22.13 -2.00
C THR A 66 6.09 23.55 -1.70
N GLU A 67 6.03 24.42 -2.72
CA GLU A 67 5.51 25.77 -2.56
C GLU A 67 4.03 25.76 -2.14
N LEU A 68 3.20 24.96 -2.79
CA LEU A 68 1.78 24.81 -2.42
C LEU A 68 1.61 24.23 -1.00
N ALA A 69 2.44 23.26 -0.62
CA ALA A 69 2.46 22.69 0.73
C ALA A 69 2.84 23.74 1.80
N SER A 70 3.80 24.61 1.48
CA SER A 70 4.20 25.71 2.36
C SER A 70 3.07 26.75 2.52
N GLN A 71 2.38 27.09 1.42
CA GLN A 71 1.22 28.00 1.44
C GLN A 71 0.04 27.40 2.22
N ALA A 72 -0.10 26.07 2.19
CA ALA A 72 -1.08 25.34 2.99
C ALA A 72 -0.70 25.22 4.48
N ARG A 73 0.42 25.80 4.91
CA ARG A 73 0.95 25.77 6.29
C ARG A 73 1.20 24.36 6.82
N ILE A 74 1.58 23.44 5.93
CA ILE A 74 1.98 22.08 6.32
C ILE A 74 3.30 22.15 7.10
N ALA A 75 3.38 21.47 8.25
CA ALA A 75 4.53 21.59 9.16
C ALA A 75 5.86 21.11 8.56
N LYS A 76 5.81 20.10 7.68
CA LYS A 76 6.97 19.54 6.96
C LYS A 76 6.63 19.38 5.48
N PRO A 77 6.72 20.46 4.68
CA PRO A 77 6.27 20.45 3.29
C PRO A 77 7.06 19.45 2.43
N ASP A 78 8.38 19.34 2.61
CA ASP A 78 9.21 18.44 1.81
C ASP A 78 8.87 16.95 2.02
N VAL A 79 8.62 16.57 3.28
CA VAL A 79 8.24 15.19 3.64
C VAL A 79 6.87 14.85 3.08
N PHE A 80 5.92 15.78 3.19
CA PHE A 80 4.59 15.62 2.61
C PHE A 80 4.65 15.44 1.09
N VAL A 81 5.42 16.28 0.39
CA VAL A 81 5.56 16.19 -1.07
C VAL A 81 6.21 14.88 -1.49
N ALA A 82 7.25 14.42 -0.78
CA ALA A 82 7.85 13.12 -1.05
C ALA A 82 6.83 11.97 -0.95
N GLN A 83 5.98 11.97 0.09
CA GLN A 83 4.92 10.98 0.25
C GLN A 83 3.88 11.04 -0.87
N VAL A 84 3.46 12.26 -1.25
CA VAL A 84 2.52 12.46 -2.36
C VAL A 84 3.11 11.97 -3.68
N LEU A 85 4.39 12.24 -3.96
CA LEU A 85 5.06 11.77 -5.18
C LEU A 85 5.22 10.25 -5.22
N ILE A 86 5.46 9.60 -4.07
CA ILE A 86 5.49 8.13 -3.98
C ILE A 86 4.11 7.54 -4.29
N LEU A 87 3.06 8.08 -3.67
CA LEU A 87 1.68 7.65 -3.95
C LEU A 87 1.32 7.85 -5.42
N LEU A 88 1.71 9.00 -5.99
CA LEU A 88 1.48 9.30 -7.39
C LEU A 88 2.23 8.34 -8.32
N GLN A 89 3.48 8.01 -8.01
CA GLN A 89 4.26 7.05 -8.80
C GLN A 89 3.61 5.66 -8.79
N GLY A 90 3.15 5.20 -7.62
CA GLY A 90 2.42 3.94 -7.50
C GLY A 90 1.14 3.95 -8.33
N ALA A 91 0.33 5.01 -8.18
CA ALA A 91 -0.91 5.15 -8.92
C ALA A 91 -0.72 5.23 -10.43
N LEU A 92 0.26 5.99 -10.92
CA LEU A 92 0.55 6.07 -12.36
C LEU A 92 1.06 4.73 -12.91
N THR A 93 1.92 4.03 -12.16
CA THR A 93 2.38 2.70 -12.54
C THR A 93 1.20 1.74 -12.66
N GLU A 94 0.27 1.81 -11.72
CA GLU A 94 -0.91 0.96 -11.71
C GLU A 94 -1.90 1.34 -12.80
N GLU A 95 -2.14 2.62 -13.07
CA GLU A 95 -3.07 3.09 -14.12
C GLU A 95 -2.52 2.80 -15.54
N VAL A 96 -1.19 2.83 -15.71
CA VAL A 96 -0.52 2.41 -16.96
C VAL A 96 -0.68 0.91 -17.19
N ARG A 97 -0.53 0.10 -16.13
CA ARG A 97 -0.70 -1.36 -16.19
C ARG A 97 -2.17 -1.76 -16.37
N ASN A 98 -3.06 -1.13 -15.60
CA ASN A 98 -4.47 -1.45 -15.43
C ASN A 98 -5.32 -0.17 -15.61
N PRO A 99 -5.67 0.21 -16.85
CA PRO A 99 -6.46 1.41 -17.09
C PRO A 99 -7.88 1.29 -16.55
N GLY A 100 -8.36 2.37 -15.92
CA GLY A 100 -9.71 2.45 -15.39
C GLY A 100 -9.89 1.76 -14.05
N LEU A 101 -8.80 1.32 -13.40
CA LEU A 101 -8.83 0.79 -12.03
C LEU A 101 -9.12 1.90 -11.01
N GLY A 102 -8.90 3.17 -11.37
CA GLY A 102 -9.09 4.31 -10.47
C GLY A 102 -7.97 4.40 -9.43
N ALA A 103 -6.76 3.94 -9.77
CA ALA A 103 -5.61 3.95 -8.86
C ALA A 103 -5.22 5.38 -8.46
N LEU A 104 -5.38 6.35 -9.38
CA LEU A 104 -5.18 7.77 -9.09
C LEU A 104 -6.20 8.31 -8.09
N ASN A 105 -7.46 7.88 -8.17
CA ASN A 105 -8.48 8.27 -7.20
C ASN A 105 -8.21 7.65 -5.82
N ALA A 106 -7.75 6.40 -5.75
CA ALA A 106 -7.31 5.78 -4.50
C ALA A 106 -6.12 6.52 -3.86
N ALA A 107 -5.11 6.87 -4.66
CA ALA A 107 -3.97 7.66 -4.18
C ALA A 107 -4.38 9.07 -3.74
N ARG A 108 -5.36 9.70 -4.38
CA ARG A 108 -5.94 10.97 -3.94
C ARG A 108 -6.58 10.87 -2.56
N ILE A 109 -7.32 9.80 -2.29
CA ILE A 109 -7.94 9.54 -0.98
C ILE A 109 -6.87 9.37 0.09
N ALA A 110 -5.81 8.59 -0.20
CA ALA A 110 -4.67 8.42 0.70
C ALA A 110 -3.94 9.74 0.97
N ALA A 111 -3.67 10.53 -0.08
CA ALA A 111 -3.03 11.84 0.04
C ALA A 111 -3.86 12.82 0.88
N LYS A 112 -5.20 12.75 0.78
CA LYS A 112 -6.11 13.54 1.63
C LYS A 112 -5.97 13.16 3.11
N ALA A 113 -5.87 11.88 3.43
CA ALA A 113 -5.66 11.43 4.81
C ALA A 113 -4.32 11.93 5.38
N ILE A 114 -3.24 11.85 4.59
CA ILE A 114 -1.92 12.38 4.96
C ILE A 114 -1.99 13.90 5.17
N LEU A 115 -2.69 14.62 4.29
CA LEU A 115 -2.86 16.07 4.40
C LEU A 115 -3.60 16.47 5.68
N GLU A 116 -4.65 15.73 6.04
CA GLU A 116 -5.39 15.98 7.27
C GLU A 116 -4.53 15.77 8.53
N ASP A 117 -3.67 14.75 8.57
CA ASP A 117 -2.69 14.58 9.67
C ASP A 117 -1.64 15.70 9.67
N ALA A 118 -1.12 16.04 8.49
CA ALA A 118 -0.04 17.01 8.33
C ALA A 118 -0.46 18.45 8.70
N VAL A 119 -1.75 18.77 8.57
CA VAL A 119 -2.34 20.05 8.98
C VAL A 119 -2.77 20.04 10.45
N LYS A 120 -3.18 18.89 11.01
CA LYS A 120 -3.70 18.79 12.38
C LYS A 120 -2.65 18.83 13.47
N ARG A 121 -1.36 18.61 13.21
CA ARG A 121 -0.34 18.60 14.28
C ARG A 121 -0.28 19.95 15.01
N PRO A 122 -0.77 20.05 16.27
CA PRO A 122 -0.54 21.24 17.06
C PRO A 122 0.96 21.33 17.34
N LYS A 123 1.51 22.54 17.28
CA LYS A 123 2.87 22.82 17.77
C LYS A 123 2.94 22.27 19.19
N LEU A 124 3.66 21.16 19.40
CA LEU A 124 3.98 20.68 20.75
C LEU A 124 4.74 21.83 21.38
N LYS A 125 4.09 22.57 22.30
CA LYS A 125 4.79 23.55 23.13
C LYS A 125 5.78 22.72 23.92
N SER A 126 7.05 22.78 23.51
CA SER A 126 8.16 22.22 24.26
C SER A 126 8.23 22.97 25.58
N THR A 127 7.53 22.46 26.59
CA THR A 127 7.78 22.81 27.98
C THR A 127 9.00 22.00 28.39
N TRP A 128 10.17 22.46 27.93
CA TRP A 128 11.44 22.10 28.52
C TRP A 128 11.54 22.82 29.86
N THR A 129 10.89 22.25 30.88
CA THR A 129 11.17 22.59 32.27
C THR A 129 12.36 21.76 32.72
N TYR A 130 13.49 22.44 32.89
CA TYR A 130 14.70 21.96 33.52
C TYR A 130 14.38 21.28 34.85
N TRP A 131 14.66 19.98 34.95
CA TRP A 131 14.93 19.34 36.24
C TRP A 131 16.40 18.92 36.27
N SER A 132 17.06 19.58 37.19
CA SER A 132 18.43 19.49 37.67
C SER A 132 18.99 18.08 37.88
N GLY A 133 20.26 17.93 37.52
CA GLY A 133 21.30 17.35 38.38
C GLY A 133 21.23 15.85 38.64
N GLY A 134 22.01 15.08 37.86
CA GLY A 134 22.49 13.77 38.31
C GLY A 134 22.14 12.56 37.44
N ALA A 135 22.39 12.59 36.13
CA ALA A 135 22.47 11.35 35.33
C ALA A 135 23.28 11.48 34.03
N VAL A 136 24.18 12.46 33.90
CA VAL A 136 25.02 12.59 32.69
C VAL A 136 26.32 11.79 32.87
N ALA A 137 26.20 10.47 32.91
CA ALA A 137 27.36 9.56 32.79
C ALA A 137 27.03 8.19 32.18
N GLY A 138 25.77 7.85 31.91
CA GLY A 138 25.39 6.54 31.35
C GLY A 138 25.15 6.49 29.85
N VAL A 139 24.92 7.62 29.18
CA VAL A 139 24.31 7.61 27.82
C VAL A 139 25.33 7.71 26.68
N LEU A 140 26.60 8.02 26.95
CA LEU A 140 27.60 8.17 25.88
C LEU A 140 28.10 6.84 25.29
N ILE A 141 27.73 5.67 25.86
CA ILE A 141 28.01 4.35 25.24
C ILE A 141 26.85 3.89 24.33
N ALA A 142 25.67 4.51 24.39
CA ALA A 142 24.54 4.14 23.54
C ALA A 142 24.54 4.81 22.15
N MET A 143 25.41 5.80 21.89
CA MET A 143 25.43 6.55 20.63
C MET A 143 26.29 5.93 19.51
N GLY A 144 27.00 4.83 19.76
CA GLY A 144 27.81 4.14 18.75
C GLY A 144 27.09 2.99 18.02
N GLY A 145 26.01 2.44 18.58
CA GLY A 145 25.32 1.25 18.06
C GLY A 145 24.01 1.51 17.31
N TYR A 146 23.50 2.75 17.33
CA TYR A 146 22.15 3.07 16.83
C TYR A 146 22.08 3.56 15.38
N LEU A 147 23.07 3.22 14.54
CA LEU A 147 23.02 3.47 13.10
C LEU A 147 22.83 2.20 12.25
N VAL A 148 22.51 1.06 12.88
CA VAL A 148 22.07 -0.15 12.18
C VAL A 148 20.80 -0.65 12.85
N GLY A 149 19.63 -0.39 12.23
CA GLY A 149 18.40 -1.09 12.62
C GLY A 149 17.17 -0.24 12.92
N SER A 150 17.10 1.04 12.54
CA SER A 150 15.80 1.73 12.51
C SER A 150 14.99 1.27 11.29
N GLN A 151 14.51 0.03 11.33
CA GLN A 151 13.31 -0.36 10.61
C GLN A 151 12.17 0.47 11.23
N ILE A 152 11.66 1.45 10.51
CA ILE A 152 10.44 2.15 10.91
C ILE A 152 9.33 1.12 10.81
N ALA A 153 8.95 0.49 11.92
CA ALA A 153 7.69 -0.22 12.02
C ALA A 153 6.60 0.86 12.00
N VAL A 154 6.07 1.14 10.81
CA VAL A 154 4.80 1.84 10.67
C VAL A 154 3.76 0.89 11.22
N GLU A 155 3.36 1.05 12.48
CA GLU A 155 2.11 0.48 12.98
C GLU A 155 0.98 1.13 12.17
N ALA A 156 0.63 0.49 11.07
CA ALA A 156 -0.58 0.82 10.34
C ALA A 156 -1.73 0.62 11.33
N SER A 157 -2.43 1.70 11.66
CA SER A 157 -3.58 1.60 12.55
C SER A 157 -4.59 0.63 11.93
N ALA A 158 -5.14 -0.27 12.75
CA ALA A 158 -6.12 -1.27 12.29
C ALA A 158 -7.29 -0.61 11.52
N ASP A 159 -7.64 0.63 11.88
CA ASP A 159 -8.64 1.45 11.19
C ASP A 159 -8.23 1.85 9.75
N TYR A 160 -6.96 2.19 9.53
CA TYR A 160 -6.44 2.52 8.19
C TYR A 160 -6.45 1.28 7.29
N GLN A 161 -5.99 0.14 7.81
CA GLN A 161 -5.97 -1.11 7.07
C GLN A 161 -7.39 -1.58 6.73
N ALA A 162 -8.33 -1.46 7.68
CA ALA A 162 -9.72 -1.82 7.46
C ALA A 162 -10.39 -0.93 6.41
N ALA A 163 -10.17 0.39 6.44
CA ALA A 163 -10.72 1.33 5.46
C ALA A 163 -10.14 1.13 4.06
N TYR A 164 -8.83 0.89 3.96
CA TYR A 164 -8.14 0.56 2.71
C TYR A 164 -8.66 -0.75 2.11
N ASN A 165 -8.75 -1.80 2.93
CA ASN A 165 -9.25 -3.10 2.50
C ASN A 165 -10.70 -3.01 2.02
N ARG A 166 -11.55 -2.21 2.69
CA ARG A 166 -12.94 -1.99 2.28
C ARG A 166 -13.06 -1.28 0.93
N ALA A 167 -12.30 -0.19 0.74
CA ALA A 167 -12.29 0.55 -0.52
C ALA A 167 -11.80 -0.33 -1.68
N MET A 168 -10.83 -1.20 -1.42
CA MET A 168 -10.30 -2.11 -2.44
C MET A 168 -11.28 -3.25 -2.77
N LEU A 169 -12.00 -3.76 -1.78
CA LEU A 169 -13.09 -4.75 -1.94
C LEU A 169 -14.22 -4.24 -2.83
N GLU A 170 -14.55 -2.94 -2.76
CA GLU A 170 -15.58 -2.32 -3.61
C GLU A 170 -15.13 -2.15 -5.07
N THR A 171 -13.83 -2.05 -5.32
CA THR A 171 -13.26 -1.88 -6.67
C THR A 171 -12.75 -3.17 -7.32
N SER A 172 -12.74 -4.30 -6.58
CA SER A 172 -12.18 -5.54 -7.10
C SER A 172 -13.17 -6.28 -8.00
N PRO A 173 -12.79 -6.62 -9.25
CA PRO A 173 -13.60 -7.44 -10.15
C PRO A 173 -13.67 -8.94 -9.75
N ILE A 174 -13.07 -9.34 -8.63
CA ILE A 174 -13.12 -10.71 -8.07
C ILE A 174 -14.31 -10.82 -7.09
N SER A 175 -14.95 -12.00 -7.03
CA SER A 175 -16.10 -12.18 -6.14
C SER A 175 -15.75 -11.94 -4.66
N PRO A 176 -16.58 -11.19 -3.92
CA PRO A 176 -16.27 -10.78 -2.55
C PRO A 176 -16.16 -11.96 -1.57
N ASP A 177 -16.93 -13.03 -1.80
CA ASP A 177 -16.86 -14.27 -1.00
C ASP A 177 -15.52 -15.01 -1.19
N LEU A 178 -14.99 -15.04 -2.41
CA LEU A 178 -13.72 -15.70 -2.69
C LEU A 178 -12.56 -14.93 -2.06
N LEU A 179 -12.58 -13.61 -2.14
CA LEU A 179 -11.59 -12.76 -1.49
C LEU A 179 -11.62 -12.93 0.03
N ALA A 180 -12.81 -12.97 0.64
CA ALA A 180 -12.95 -13.21 2.07
C ALA A 180 -12.32 -14.54 2.51
N LYS A 181 -12.47 -15.61 1.72
CA LYS A 181 -11.85 -16.92 1.99
C LYS A 181 -10.32 -16.87 1.93
N VAL A 182 -9.76 -16.18 0.92
CA VAL A 182 -8.31 -16.03 0.79
C VAL A 182 -7.73 -15.18 1.93
N MET A 183 -8.42 -14.11 2.34
CA MET A 183 -8.01 -13.27 3.46
C MET A 183 -8.13 -13.98 4.81
N ALA A 184 -9.17 -14.81 5.00
CA ALA A 184 -9.30 -15.64 6.19
C ALA A 184 -8.13 -16.62 6.30
N LEU A 185 -7.77 -17.28 5.20
CA LEU A 185 -6.61 -18.15 5.16
C LEU A 185 -5.30 -17.39 5.46
N GLN A 186 -5.12 -16.19 4.90
CA GLN A 186 -3.94 -15.36 5.18
C GLN A 186 -3.87 -14.98 6.66
N ALA A 187 -4.99 -14.65 7.29
CA ALA A 187 -5.04 -14.35 8.72
C ALA A 187 -4.69 -15.57 9.59
N GLU A 188 -5.10 -16.77 9.19
CA GLU A 188 -4.71 -18.03 9.87
C GLU A 188 -3.21 -18.33 9.73
N ILE A 189 -2.61 -17.99 8.59
CA ILE A 189 -1.15 -18.08 8.37
C ILE A 189 -0.41 -17.05 9.23
N ASP A 190 -0.85 -15.78 9.21
CA ASP A 190 -0.21 -14.69 9.95
C ASP A 190 -0.30 -14.88 11.47
N SER A 191 -1.37 -15.52 11.94
CA SER A 191 -1.54 -15.90 13.35
C SER A 191 -0.79 -17.18 13.75
N GLY A 192 -0.10 -17.83 12.81
CA GLY A 192 0.72 -19.02 13.06
C GLY A 192 -0.06 -20.32 13.26
N HIS A 193 -1.37 -20.34 12.99
CA HIS A 193 -2.19 -21.55 13.06
C HIS A 193 -1.96 -22.45 11.85
N CYS A 194 -1.68 -21.89 10.69
CA CYS A 194 -1.47 -22.61 9.44
C CYS A 194 -0.08 -22.33 8.83
N PRO A 195 0.55 -23.32 8.18
CA PRO A 195 1.82 -23.09 7.50
C PRO A 195 1.64 -22.28 6.21
N ALA A 196 2.52 -21.31 5.98
CA ALA A 196 2.53 -20.54 4.75
C ALA A 196 2.80 -21.44 3.52
N PRO A 197 2.04 -21.29 2.42
CA PRO A 197 2.28 -22.07 1.22
C PRO A 197 3.63 -21.68 0.59
N GLN A 198 4.52 -22.66 0.42
CA GLN A 198 5.78 -22.43 -0.30
C GLN A 198 5.50 -22.18 -1.79
N LEU A 199 5.90 -21.02 -2.29
CA LEU A 199 5.66 -20.61 -3.69
C LEU A 199 6.19 -21.62 -4.72
N PHE A 200 7.29 -22.31 -4.41
CA PHE A 200 7.88 -23.32 -5.29
C PHE A 200 7.11 -24.65 -5.34
N ALA A 201 6.31 -24.95 -4.32
CA ALA A 201 5.49 -26.16 -4.26
C ALA A 201 4.10 -25.97 -4.90
N MET A 202 3.74 -24.72 -5.23
CA MET A 202 2.45 -24.36 -5.81
C MET A 202 2.50 -24.44 -7.34
N PRO A 203 1.39 -24.82 -8.00
CA PRO A 203 1.24 -24.62 -9.44
C PRO A 203 1.47 -23.14 -9.81
N GLN A 204 2.34 -22.87 -10.79
CA GLN A 204 2.80 -21.50 -11.07
C GLN A 204 1.67 -20.54 -11.49
N ASP A 205 0.63 -21.06 -12.14
CA ASP A 205 -0.56 -20.30 -12.53
C ASP A 205 -1.40 -19.85 -11.34
N GLN A 206 -1.41 -20.63 -10.26
CA GLN A 206 -2.13 -20.34 -9.01
C GLN A 206 -1.31 -19.43 -8.09
N ALA A 207 0.02 -19.62 -8.05
CA ALA A 207 0.94 -18.82 -7.26
C ALA A 207 0.90 -17.35 -7.64
N ALA A 208 0.84 -17.05 -8.93
CA ALA A 208 0.73 -15.67 -9.41
C ALA A 208 -0.58 -15.01 -8.95
N ALA A 209 -1.71 -15.70 -9.09
CA ALA A 209 -3.01 -15.17 -8.68
C ALA A 209 -3.10 -14.95 -7.16
N TYR A 210 -2.59 -15.91 -6.38
CA TYR A 210 -2.50 -15.78 -4.92
C TYR A 210 -1.61 -14.60 -4.52
N MET A 211 -0.38 -14.52 -5.06
CA MET A 211 0.56 -13.45 -4.76
C MET A 211 0.03 -12.08 -5.13
N ASN A 212 -0.61 -11.95 -6.30
CA ASN A 212 -1.22 -10.69 -6.68
C ASN A 212 -2.32 -10.28 -5.69
N THR A 213 -3.13 -11.24 -5.23
CA THR A 213 -4.19 -10.98 -4.24
C THR A 213 -3.64 -10.53 -2.89
N ILE A 214 -2.64 -11.24 -2.33
CA ILE A 214 -2.09 -10.90 -1.01
C ILE A 214 -1.17 -9.67 -1.02
N THR A 215 -0.55 -9.37 -2.17
CA THR A 215 0.25 -8.14 -2.34
C THR A 215 -0.59 -6.96 -2.82
N TYR A 216 -1.92 -7.12 -2.85
CA TYR A 216 -2.87 -6.11 -3.29
C TYR A 216 -2.55 -5.53 -4.69
N ARG A 217 -2.03 -6.36 -5.60
CA ARG A 217 -1.85 -6.02 -7.02
C ARG A 217 -3.14 -6.32 -7.77
N ALA A 218 -3.58 -5.39 -8.61
CA ALA A 218 -4.77 -5.63 -9.41
C ALA A 218 -4.51 -6.72 -10.45
N SER A 219 -5.46 -7.65 -10.56
CA SER A 219 -5.43 -8.73 -11.54
C SER A 219 -5.73 -8.20 -12.94
N MET A 220 -4.85 -8.51 -13.90
CA MET A 220 -5.06 -8.24 -15.33
C MET A 220 -6.19 -9.10 -15.94
N HIS A 221 -6.59 -10.20 -15.29
CA HIS A 221 -7.59 -11.16 -15.78
C HIS A 221 -8.49 -11.66 -14.65
N PRO A 222 -9.43 -10.85 -14.17
CA PRO A 222 -10.12 -11.14 -12.90
C PRO A 222 -10.98 -12.39 -12.91
N LEU A 223 -11.57 -12.74 -14.06
CA LEU A 223 -12.30 -13.99 -14.23
C LEU A 223 -11.35 -15.20 -14.16
N GLN A 224 -10.20 -15.15 -14.84
CA GLN A 224 -9.21 -16.23 -14.80
C GLN A 224 -8.56 -16.35 -13.42
N ASP A 225 -8.29 -15.23 -12.76
CA ASP A 225 -7.71 -15.23 -11.42
C ASP A 225 -8.71 -15.70 -10.37
N SER A 226 -10.03 -15.48 -10.55
CA SER A 226 -11.04 -16.11 -9.70
C SER A 226 -11.03 -17.64 -9.81
N GLU A 227 -10.86 -18.18 -11.02
CA GLU A 227 -10.74 -19.62 -11.24
C GLU A 227 -9.45 -20.18 -10.63
N ARG A 228 -8.33 -19.48 -10.82
CA ARG A 228 -7.02 -19.85 -10.26
C ARG A 228 -7.01 -19.79 -8.73
N LEU A 229 -7.62 -18.77 -8.13
CA LEU A 229 -7.77 -18.65 -6.68
C LEU A 229 -8.67 -19.76 -6.12
N THR A 230 -9.72 -20.14 -6.84
CA THR A 230 -10.56 -21.28 -6.45
C THR A 230 -9.75 -22.58 -6.47
N LYS A 231 -8.98 -22.82 -7.53
CA LYS A 231 -8.08 -23.98 -7.62
C LYS A 231 -7.00 -23.96 -6.53
N PHE A 232 -6.46 -22.79 -6.23
CA PHE A 232 -5.51 -22.60 -5.13
C PHE A 232 -6.11 -23.02 -3.78
N LEU A 233 -7.31 -22.55 -3.44
CA LEU A 233 -7.96 -22.90 -2.17
C LEU A 233 -8.21 -24.41 -2.07
N VAL A 234 -8.62 -25.05 -3.17
CA VAL A 234 -8.78 -26.51 -3.24
C VAL A 234 -7.45 -27.24 -3.04
N TRP A 235 -6.39 -26.80 -3.73
CA TRP A 235 -5.05 -27.37 -3.59
C TRP A 235 -4.52 -27.21 -2.16
N TYR A 236 -4.67 -26.02 -1.57
CA TYR A 236 -4.23 -25.75 -0.21
C TYR A 236 -4.95 -26.65 0.80
N LYS A 237 -6.27 -26.79 0.62
CA LYS A 237 -7.08 -27.71 1.42
C LYS A 237 -6.57 -29.16 1.36
N GLN A 238 -6.22 -29.62 0.17
CA GLN A 238 -5.77 -31.00 -0.03
C GLN A 238 -4.35 -31.27 0.46
N ASN A 239 -3.45 -30.28 0.38
CA ASN A 239 -2.02 -30.51 0.54
C ASN A 239 -1.43 -29.91 1.82
N ARG A 240 -2.11 -28.95 2.46
CA ARG A 240 -1.55 -28.14 3.56
C ARG A 240 -2.49 -27.97 4.75
N GLU A 241 -3.81 -28.01 4.57
CA GLU A 241 -4.77 -27.79 5.68
C GLU A 241 -4.57 -28.77 6.84
N TRP A 242 -4.10 -29.99 6.57
CA TRP A 242 -3.81 -30.99 7.61
C TRP A 242 -2.63 -30.61 8.53
N GLU A 243 -1.77 -29.68 8.12
CA GLU A 243 -0.68 -29.14 8.93
C GLU A 243 -1.15 -27.99 9.84
N CYS A 244 -2.38 -27.49 9.68
CA CYS A 244 -2.93 -26.42 10.50
C CYS A 244 -3.25 -26.91 11.92
N TYR A 245 -2.87 -26.11 12.92
CA TYR A 245 -3.17 -26.33 14.32
C TYR A 245 -4.30 -25.41 14.78
N PHE A 246 -5.41 -26.02 15.21
CA PHE A 246 -6.49 -25.31 15.89
C PHE A 246 -6.63 -25.88 17.30
N PRO A 247 -6.47 -25.07 18.36
CA PRO A 247 -6.66 -25.56 19.71
C PRO A 247 -8.12 -26.00 19.90
N PRO A 248 -8.38 -27.19 20.49
CA PRO A 248 -9.73 -27.66 20.73
C PRO A 248 -10.50 -26.71 21.67
N SER A 249 -11.74 -26.35 21.31
CA SER A 249 -12.56 -25.37 22.03
C SER A 249 -12.97 -25.80 23.46
N ASN A 250 -12.71 -27.05 23.80
CA ASN A 250 -13.05 -27.71 25.06
C ASN A 250 -11.92 -27.71 26.09
N GLY A 251 -10.85 -26.92 25.92
CA GLY A 251 -9.88 -26.62 27.00
C GLY A 251 -9.04 -27.79 27.51
N HIS A 252 -9.12 -28.95 26.86
CA HIS A 252 -8.32 -30.12 27.21
C HIS A 252 -7.14 -30.25 26.24
N THR A 253 -5.92 -30.11 26.76
CA THR A 253 -4.63 -30.27 26.05
C THR A 253 -4.29 -31.75 25.78
N ALA A 254 -5.28 -32.57 25.41
CA ALA A 254 -5.07 -33.97 25.03
C ALA A 254 -5.22 -34.09 23.51
N VAL A 255 -4.08 -34.18 22.83
CA VAL A 255 -3.98 -34.27 21.37
C VAL A 255 -4.40 -35.68 20.92
N SER A 256 -5.53 -35.80 20.23
CA SER A 256 -5.75 -36.97 19.36
C SER A 256 -5.44 -36.55 17.93
N TRP A 257 -4.31 -37.02 17.42
CA TRP A 257 -4.01 -36.94 16.00
C TRP A 257 -4.97 -37.87 15.28
N VAL A 258 -6.06 -37.31 14.73
CA VAL A 258 -6.89 -38.04 13.77
C VAL A 258 -6.43 -37.61 12.38
N PRO A 259 -5.53 -38.36 11.72
CA PRO A 259 -5.20 -38.08 10.34
C PRO A 259 -6.45 -38.36 9.49
N THR A 260 -7.15 -37.31 9.07
CA THR A 260 -8.18 -37.40 8.04
C THR A 260 -7.54 -37.14 6.68
N GLY A 261 -6.65 -38.04 6.27
CA GLY A 261 -5.99 -38.00 4.97
C GLY A 261 -5.66 -39.42 4.53
N LYS A 262 -6.19 -39.83 3.38
CA LYS A 262 -5.97 -41.15 2.78
C LYS A 262 -4.47 -41.42 2.66
N GLN A 263 -4.01 -42.52 3.27
CA GLN A 263 -2.72 -43.11 2.98
C GLN A 263 -2.69 -43.54 1.51
N TYR A 264 -1.96 -42.82 0.67
CA TYR A 264 -1.49 -43.36 -0.60
C TYR A 264 -0.10 -43.94 -0.32
N GLY A 265 -0.04 -45.27 -0.27
CA GLY A 265 1.21 -46.01 -0.28
C GLY A 265 1.94 -45.84 -1.62
N TYR A 266 3.25 -46.01 -1.53
CA TYR A 266 4.25 -46.01 -2.60
C TYR A 266 3.80 -46.64 -3.93
#